data_AF-A0A9D9D877-F1
#
_entry.id   AF-A0A9D9D877-F1
#
_cell.length_a   1.000
_cell.length_b   1.000
_cell.length_c   1.000
_cell.angle_alpha   90.00
_cell.angle_beta   90.00
_cell.angle_gamma   90.00
#
_symmetry.space_group_name_H-M   'P 1'
#
loop_
_entity.id
_entity.type
_entity.pdbx_description
1 polymer ?
#
loop_
_entity_poly.entity_id
_entity_poly.type
_entity_poly.pdbx_seq_one_letter_code
_entity_poly.pdbx_strand_id
1 'polypeptide(L)'
;MSAADAYSILETIAQINGLEDHLVLVEPSAKEVKDEEEAEEIRIKKTSLPKLDWMIEQCLVKHGDKICVISHPNKVAVIIDGKHVEYNGETMSMNVFGCKVTGWSAIQSYALMKLVDGKKTLSKMREERMKELGMIE
;
A
#
# COMPACT_ATOMS: atom_id res chain seq x y z
N MET A 1 16.63 5.83 -15.50
CA MET A 1 17.09 5.81 -16.91
C MET A 1 16.85 7.20 -17.46
N SER A 2 17.83 7.85 -18.06
CA SER A 2 17.64 9.18 -18.64
C SER A 2 16.91 9.09 -19.98
N ALA A 3 16.33 10.20 -20.45
CA ALA A 3 15.72 10.27 -21.77
C ALA A 3 16.75 9.99 -22.89
N ALA A 4 18.00 10.42 -22.70
CA ALA A 4 19.10 10.16 -23.63
C ALA A 4 19.46 8.66 -23.69
N ASP A 5 19.47 7.96 -22.55
CA ASP A 5 19.72 6.52 -22.51
C ASP A 5 18.63 5.75 -23.26
N ALA A 6 17.36 6.15 -23.06
CA ALA A 6 16.22 5.55 -23.74
C ALA A 6 16.31 5.74 -25.26
N TYR A 7 16.65 6.95 -25.70
CA TYR A 7 16.81 7.27 -27.11
C TYR A 7 17.93 6.46 -27.75
N SER A 8 19.11 6.36 -27.11
CA SER A 8 20.24 5.58 -27.63
C SER A 8 19.87 4.11 -27.87
N ILE A 9 19.08 3.51 -26.97
CA ILE A 9 18.57 2.14 -27.15
C ILE A 9 17.66 2.07 -28.39
N LEU A 10 16.69 2.97 -28.52
CA LEU A 10 15.76 2.98 -29.67
C LEU A 10 16.48 3.24 -31.00
N GLU A 11 17.49 4.11 -31.00
CA GLU A 11 18.34 4.39 -32.15
C GLU A 11 19.12 3.16 -32.60
N THR A 12 19.74 2.42 -31.66
CA THR A 12 20.44 1.17 -32.00
C THR A 12 19.49 0.11 -32.58
N ILE A 13 18.26 0.02 -32.06
CA ILE A 13 17.24 -0.90 -32.59
C ILE A 13 16.85 -0.49 -34.02
N ALA A 14 16.65 0.80 -34.26
CA ALA A 14 16.33 1.32 -35.59
C ALA A 14 17.44 1.00 -36.61
N GLN A 15 18.71 1.19 -36.23
CA GLN A 15 19.88 0.87 -37.07
C GLN A 15 19.97 -0.62 -37.43
N ILE A 16 19.74 -1.52 -36.46
CA ILE A 16 19.80 -2.97 -36.72
C ILE A 16 18.73 -3.41 -37.73
N ASN A 17 17.59 -2.71 -37.77
CA ASN A 17 16.44 -3.08 -38.58
C ASN A 17 16.28 -2.24 -39.85
N GLY A 18 17.15 -1.23 -40.08
CA GLY A 18 17.01 -0.31 -41.21
C GLY A 18 15.74 0.56 -41.13
N LEU A 19 15.33 0.94 -39.91
CA LEU A 19 14.12 1.71 -39.62
C LEU A 19 14.44 3.11 -39.06
N GLU A 20 15.62 3.65 -39.35
CA GLU A 20 16.05 4.97 -38.86
C GLU A 20 15.06 6.07 -39.25
N ASP A 21 14.50 5.99 -40.45
CA ASP A 21 13.50 6.94 -40.97
C ASP A 21 12.16 6.93 -40.18
N HIS A 22 11.92 5.89 -39.38
CA HIS A 22 10.71 5.75 -38.55
C HIS A 22 10.90 6.25 -37.12
N LEU A 23 12.13 6.59 -36.70
CA LEU A 23 12.41 7.13 -35.37
C LEU A 23 12.31 8.66 -35.39
N VAL A 24 11.23 9.20 -34.82
CA VAL A 24 10.95 10.64 -34.83
C VAL A 24 10.97 11.19 -33.41
N LEU A 25 11.74 12.25 -33.19
CA LEU A 25 11.69 13.05 -31.97
C LEU A 25 10.45 13.94 -31.99
N VAL A 26 9.63 13.84 -30.95
CA VAL A 26 8.40 14.61 -30.81
C VAL A 26 8.50 15.42 -29.52
N GLU A 27 8.27 16.73 -29.63
CA GLU A 27 8.14 17.58 -28.45
C GLU A 27 6.81 17.27 -27.75
N PRO A 28 6.80 17.05 -26.42
CA PRO A 28 5.57 16.77 -25.70
C PRO A 28 4.63 17.97 -25.79
N SER A 29 3.36 17.70 -26.01
CA SER A 29 2.34 18.74 -26.01
C SER A 29 2.14 19.32 -24.59
N ALA A 30 1.63 20.55 -24.51
CA ALA A 30 1.31 21.18 -23.22
C ALA A 30 0.33 20.36 -22.37
N LYS A 31 -0.49 19.51 -22.99
CA LYS A 31 -1.37 18.58 -22.29
C LYS A 31 -0.59 17.41 -21.70
N GLU A 32 0.29 16.77 -22.47
CA GLU A 32 1.10 15.64 -22.01
C GLU A 32 2.06 16.02 -20.89
N VAL A 33 2.62 17.24 -20.93
CA VAL A 33 3.42 17.78 -19.81
C VAL A 33 2.58 17.88 -18.54
N LYS A 34 1.37 18.44 -18.63
CA LYS A 34 0.46 18.53 -17.48
C LYS A 34 0.02 17.16 -16.97
N ASP A 35 -0.30 16.24 -17.87
CA ASP A 35 -0.72 14.88 -17.50
C ASP A 35 0.42 14.15 -16.76
N GLU A 36 1.68 14.34 -17.18
CA GLU A 36 2.85 13.77 -16.48
C GLU A 36 3.12 14.45 -15.13
N GLU A 37 3.00 15.79 -15.05
CA GLU A 37 3.10 16.53 -13.79
C GLU A 37 2.02 16.09 -12.78
N GLU A 38 0.77 15.94 -13.22
CA GLU A 38 -0.33 15.42 -12.40
C GLU A 38 -0.07 13.97 -11.97
N ALA A 39 0.41 13.12 -12.88
CA ALA A 39 0.75 11.74 -12.56
C ALA A 39 1.89 11.65 -11.53
N GLU A 40 2.89 12.51 -11.64
CA GLU A 40 4.01 12.58 -10.70
C GLU A 40 3.57 13.16 -9.35
N GLU A 41 2.71 14.19 -9.34
CA GLU A 41 2.09 14.66 -8.12
C GLU A 41 1.29 13.56 -7.41
N ILE A 42 0.52 12.75 -8.15
CA ILE A 42 -0.22 11.61 -7.59
C ILE A 42 0.74 10.55 -7.04
N ARG A 43 1.85 10.27 -7.73
CA ARG A 43 2.89 9.33 -7.25
C ARG A 43 3.55 9.85 -5.97
N ILE A 44 3.87 11.13 -5.90
CA ILE A 44 4.45 11.78 -4.73
C ILE A 44 3.43 11.82 -3.57
N LYS A 45 2.15 12.08 -3.87
CA LYS A 45 1.03 12.09 -2.90
C LYS A 45 0.59 10.70 -2.45
N LYS A 46 1.15 9.59 -2.96
CA LYS A 46 0.98 8.27 -2.34
C LYS A 46 1.77 8.22 -1.03
N THR A 47 1.25 8.89 0.00
CA THR A 47 1.70 8.68 1.37
C THR A 47 1.43 7.22 1.69
N SER A 48 2.49 6.42 1.82
CA SER A 48 2.37 5.06 2.36
C SER A 48 1.68 5.19 3.71
N LEU A 49 0.43 4.74 3.80
CA LEU A 49 -0.32 4.84 5.05
C LEU A 49 0.48 4.17 6.17
N PRO A 50 0.48 4.75 7.39
CA PRO A 50 1.18 4.17 8.51
C PRO A 50 0.78 2.71 8.74
N LYS A 51 1.78 1.89 9.08
CA LYS A 51 1.63 0.47 9.34
C LYS A 51 1.29 0.20 10.81
N LEU A 52 1.24 -1.07 11.19
CA LEU A 52 0.83 -1.48 12.54
C LEU A 52 1.86 -1.04 13.60
N ASP A 53 3.17 -0.99 13.29
CA ASP A 53 4.22 -0.40 14.15
C ASP A 53 3.83 1.02 14.62
N TRP A 54 3.44 1.89 13.67
CA TRP A 54 2.99 3.25 13.99
C TRP A 54 1.71 3.25 14.84
N MET A 55 0.78 2.33 14.60
CA MET A 55 -0.42 2.23 15.43
C MET A 55 -0.10 1.85 16.88
N ILE A 56 0.95 1.04 17.10
CA ILE A 56 1.46 0.71 18.43
C ILE A 56 2.08 1.96 19.08
N GLU A 57 2.92 2.70 18.34
CA GLU A 57 3.53 3.96 18.81
C GLU A 57 2.47 5.00 19.20
N GLN A 58 1.38 5.10 18.43
CA GLN A 58 0.26 5.99 18.71
C GLN A 58 -0.69 5.49 19.81
N CYS A 59 -0.37 4.36 20.48
CA CYS A 59 -1.23 3.71 21.47
C CYS A 59 -2.64 3.35 20.98
N LEU A 60 -2.82 3.20 19.65
CA LEU A 60 -4.10 2.77 19.07
C LEU A 60 -4.32 1.26 19.25
N VAL A 61 -3.23 0.50 19.27
CA VAL A 61 -3.17 -0.94 19.55
C VAL A 61 -1.96 -1.24 20.41
N LYS A 62 -1.93 -2.39 21.08
CA LYS A 62 -0.83 -2.82 21.94
C LYS A 62 -0.42 -4.26 21.64
N HIS A 63 0.79 -4.62 22.04
CA HIS A 63 1.20 -6.02 22.11
C HIS A 63 0.25 -6.78 23.04
N GLY A 64 -0.23 -7.94 22.59
CA GLY A 64 -1.22 -8.73 23.31
C GLY A 64 -2.68 -8.40 22.98
N ASP A 65 -2.95 -7.33 22.22
CA ASP A 65 -4.32 -7.03 21.80
C ASP A 65 -4.86 -8.08 20.83
N LYS A 66 -6.15 -8.33 20.94
CA LYS A 66 -6.86 -9.33 20.15
C LYS A 66 -7.57 -8.68 18.97
N ILE A 67 -7.26 -9.15 17.77
CA ILE A 67 -7.92 -8.71 16.53
C ILE A 67 -8.69 -9.85 15.87
N CYS A 68 -9.74 -9.51 15.14
CA CYS A 68 -10.50 -10.46 14.32
C CYS A 68 -10.93 -9.82 13.00
N VAL A 69 -11.23 -10.67 12.02
CA VAL A 69 -11.88 -10.25 10.77
C VAL A 69 -13.35 -9.98 11.07
N ILE A 70 -13.90 -8.87 10.58
CA ILE A 70 -15.29 -8.46 10.86
C ILE A 70 -16.30 -9.55 10.51
N SER A 71 -16.09 -10.28 9.40
CA SER A 71 -16.94 -11.38 8.96
C SER A 71 -16.80 -12.66 9.80
N HIS A 72 -15.72 -12.80 10.57
CA HIS A 72 -15.40 -13.98 11.36
C HIS A 72 -14.94 -13.59 12.77
N PRO A 73 -15.84 -13.00 13.60
CA PRO A 73 -15.47 -12.48 14.91
C PRO A 73 -14.99 -13.56 15.89
N ASN A 74 -15.34 -14.82 15.66
CA ASN A 74 -14.92 -15.97 16.46
C ASN A 74 -13.47 -16.41 16.19
N LYS A 75 -12.83 -15.90 15.13
CA LYS A 75 -11.45 -16.21 14.77
C LYS A 75 -10.56 -15.05 15.19
N VAL A 76 -9.84 -15.24 16.29
CA VAL A 76 -9.09 -14.19 16.98
C VAL A 76 -7.60 -14.46 16.88
N ALA A 77 -6.83 -13.45 16.46
CA ALA A 77 -5.37 -13.42 16.50
C ALA A 77 -4.87 -12.39 17.52
N VAL A 78 -3.67 -12.60 18.05
CA VAL A 78 -3.03 -11.72 19.04
C VAL A 78 -1.91 -10.92 18.39
N ILE A 79 -1.84 -9.62 18.61
CA ILE A 79 -0.74 -8.78 18.09
C ILE A 79 0.55 -9.12 18.84
N ILE A 80 1.56 -9.61 18.12
CA ILE A 80 2.88 -9.90 18.70
C ILE A 80 3.84 -8.74 18.49
N ASP A 81 3.82 -8.14 17.30
CA ASP A 81 4.62 -6.97 16.91
C ASP A 81 3.90 -6.15 15.84
N GLY A 82 4.47 -5.05 15.35
CA GLY A 82 3.82 -4.21 14.35
C GLY A 82 3.87 -4.74 12.91
N LYS A 83 4.14 -6.03 12.71
CA LYS A 83 4.03 -6.76 11.43
C LYS A 83 3.36 -8.13 11.57
N HIS A 84 3.46 -8.76 12.74
CA HIS A 84 3.04 -10.14 12.98
C HIS A 84 1.97 -10.29 14.06
N VAL A 85 1.17 -11.32 13.87
CA VAL A 85 0.12 -11.76 14.78
C VAL A 85 0.24 -13.26 15.05
N GLU A 86 -0.14 -13.68 16.24
CA GLU A 86 -0.24 -15.09 16.62
C GLU A 86 -1.65 -15.58 16.37
N TYR A 87 -1.80 -16.66 15.62
CA TYR A 87 -3.08 -17.33 15.42
C TYR A 87 -2.90 -18.85 15.51
N ASN A 88 -3.62 -19.49 16.43
CA ASN A 88 -3.52 -20.93 16.72
C ASN A 88 -2.08 -21.43 16.99
N GLY A 89 -1.27 -20.63 17.69
CA GLY A 89 0.13 -20.98 18.00
C GLY A 89 1.12 -20.78 16.85
N GLU A 90 0.68 -20.23 15.71
CA GLU A 90 1.55 -19.86 14.60
C GLU A 90 1.67 -18.34 14.48
N THR A 91 2.89 -17.84 14.34
CA THR A 91 3.18 -16.44 14.02
C THR A 91 3.09 -16.21 12.51
N MET A 92 2.27 -15.25 12.09
CA MET A 92 2.08 -14.91 10.69
C MET A 92 1.83 -13.42 10.50
N SER A 93 1.92 -12.91 9.26
CA SER A 93 1.55 -11.52 9.00
C SER A 93 0.03 -11.33 9.12
N MET A 94 -0.38 -10.10 9.42
CA MET A 94 -1.81 -9.75 9.50
C MET A 94 -2.55 -10.03 8.18
N ASN A 95 -1.88 -9.92 7.02
CA ASN A 95 -2.48 -10.27 5.73
C ASN A 95 -2.71 -11.78 5.61
N VAL A 96 -1.69 -12.57 5.94
CA VAL A 96 -1.77 -14.04 5.91
C VAL A 96 -2.86 -14.55 6.85
N PHE A 97 -2.96 -14.00 8.07
CA PHE A 97 -4.05 -14.31 8.99
C PHE A 97 -5.42 -14.06 8.36
N GLY A 98 -5.62 -12.87 7.77
CA GLY A 98 -6.89 -12.52 7.14
C GLY A 98 -7.26 -13.45 5.98
N CYS A 99 -6.31 -13.73 5.09
CA CYS A 99 -6.50 -14.69 4.00
C CYS A 99 -6.80 -16.11 4.50
N LYS A 100 -6.11 -16.56 5.56
CA LYS A 100 -6.35 -17.88 6.18
C LYS A 100 -7.75 -17.99 6.77
N VAL A 101 -8.29 -16.89 7.32
CA VAL A 101 -9.64 -16.86 7.90
C VAL A 101 -10.72 -16.74 6.82
N THR A 102 -10.52 -15.93 5.79
CA THR A 102 -11.54 -15.70 4.75
C THR A 102 -11.49 -16.69 3.58
N GLY A 103 -10.36 -17.37 3.39
CA GLY A 103 -10.09 -18.21 2.23
C GLY A 103 -9.74 -17.43 0.96
N TRP A 104 -9.46 -16.13 1.05
CA TRP A 104 -9.11 -15.29 -0.10
C TRP A 104 -7.61 -15.32 -0.39
N SER A 105 -7.23 -15.01 -1.64
CA SER A 105 -5.82 -14.86 -2.03
C SER A 105 -5.20 -13.55 -1.51
N ALA A 106 -6.02 -12.52 -1.29
CA ALA A 106 -5.61 -11.23 -0.75
C ALA A 106 -6.75 -10.58 0.05
N ILE A 107 -6.38 -9.73 1.02
CA ILE A 107 -7.34 -9.02 1.86
C ILE A 107 -6.83 -7.60 2.20
N GLN A 108 -7.77 -6.66 2.29
CA GLN A 108 -7.53 -5.34 2.87
C GLN A 108 -7.56 -5.43 4.40
N SER A 109 -6.51 -5.98 5.01
CA SER A 109 -6.44 -6.29 6.44
C SER A 109 -6.90 -5.13 7.33
N TYR A 110 -6.41 -3.90 7.10
CA TYR A 110 -6.78 -2.74 7.92
C TYR A 110 -8.26 -2.38 7.83
N ALA A 111 -8.87 -2.53 6.65
CA ALA A 111 -10.27 -2.20 6.43
C ALA A 111 -11.22 -3.29 7.00
N LEU A 112 -10.76 -4.54 7.04
CA LEU A 112 -11.59 -5.70 7.37
C LEU A 112 -11.30 -6.30 8.75
N MET A 113 -10.30 -5.80 9.46
CA MET A 113 -9.98 -6.22 10.81
C MET A 113 -10.32 -5.13 11.83
N LYS A 114 -10.66 -5.59 13.03
CA LYS A 114 -10.93 -4.77 14.19
C LYS A 114 -10.41 -5.43 15.45
N LEU A 115 -10.23 -4.65 16.50
CA LEU A 115 -10.07 -5.20 17.85
C LEU A 115 -11.34 -5.97 18.24
N VAL A 116 -11.19 -7.07 18.96
CA VAL A 116 -12.33 -7.89 19.43
C VAL A 116 -13.29 -7.05 20.27
N ASP A 117 -12.74 -6.24 21.18
CA ASP A 117 -13.49 -5.33 22.04
C ASP A 117 -13.86 -4.01 21.34
N GLY A 118 -13.37 -3.82 20.11
CA GLY A 118 -13.56 -2.61 19.32
C GLY A 118 -14.78 -2.65 18.41
N LYS A 119 -15.34 -1.46 18.16
CA LYS A 119 -16.37 -1.23 17.13
C LYS A 119 -15.78 -0.73 15.81
N LYS A 120 -14.61 -0.09 15.84
CA LYS A 120 -13.96 0.52 14.67
C LYS A 120 -12.96 -0.46 14.05
N THR A 121 -12.77 -0.32 12.75
CA THR A 121 -11.73 -1.05 12.02
C THR A 121 -10.37 -0.41 12.25
N LEU A 122 -9.29 -1.15 12.02
CA LEU A 122 -7.94 -0.61 12.14
C LEU A 122 -7.72 0.57 11.18
N SER A 123 -8.30 0.54 9.97
CA SER A 123 -8.24 1.67 9.03
C SER A 123 -8.91 2.92 9.60
N LYS A 124 -10.11 2.78 10.18
CA LYS A 124 -10.84 3.92 10.74
C LYS A 124 -10.11 4.52 11.95
N MET A 125 -9.53 3.68 12.81
CA MET A 125 -8.71 4.15 13.94
C MET A 125 -7.47 4.91 13.44
N ARG A 126 -6.82 4.41 12.41
CA ARG A 126 -5.66 5.06 11.78
C ARG A 126 -6.05 6.40 11.15
N GLU A 127 -7.13 6.44 10.36
CA GLU A 127 -7.60 7.65 9.69
C GLU A 127 -7.98 8.75 10.69
N GLU A 128 -8.73 8.43 11.74
CA GLU A 128 -9.09 9.39 12.79
C GLU A 128 -7.84 9.97 13.45
N ARG A 129 -6.87 9.13 13.79
CA ARG A 129 -5.61 9.58 14.40
C ARG A 129 -4.76 10.41 13.43
N MET A 130 -4.73 10.07 12.15
CA MET A 130 -4.01 10.84 11.13
C MET A 130 -4.65 12.21 10.92
N LYS A 131 -5.99 12.32 10.96
CA LYS A 131 -6.69 13.61 10.93
C LYS A 131 -6.36 14.46 12.15
N GLU A 132 -6.35 13.87 13.35
CA GLU A 132 -5.96 14.57 14.59
C GLU A 132 -4.52 15.12 14.52
N LEU A 133 -3.61 14.40 13.86
CA LEU A 133 -2.22 14.79 13.68
C LEU A 133 -2.00 15.72 12.48
N GLY A 134 -3.04 16.08 11.74
CA GLY A 134 -2.95 16.91 10.54
C GLY A 134 -2.19 16.25 9.38
N MET A 135 -2.08 14.92 9.36
CA MET A 135 -1.41 14.17 8.29
C MET A 135 -2.29 14.03 7.04
N ILE A 136 -3.61 14.13 7.21
CA ILE A 136 -4.62 14.04 6.15
C ILE A 136 -5.75 15.02 6.46
N GLU A 137 -6.39 15.53 5.41
CA GLU A 137 -7.54 16.45 5.49
C GLU A 137 -8.86 15.70 5.74
#